data_AF-A0AAE1CF17-F1
#
_entry.id   AF-A0AAE1CF17-F1
#
_cell.length_a   1.000
_cell.length_b   1.000
_cell.length_c   1.000
_cell.angle_alpha   90.00
_cell.angle_beta   90.00
_cell.angle_gamma   90.00
#
_symmetry.space_group_name_H-M   'P 1'
#
loop_
_entity.id
_entity.type
_entity.pdbx_description
1 polymer ?
#
loop_
_entity_poly.entity_id
_entity_poly.type
_entity_poly.pdbx_seq_one_letter_code
_entity_poly.pdbx_strand_id
1 'polypeptide(L)' 'MAEADKEIANEFEDDDIEEDAPLEKRKKIFSKELRCMMYGFGDDQNPYTESVDLVEDLVIDYISEMVRTMQSTSPSLRW' A
#
# COMPACT_ATOMS: atom_id res chain seq x y z
N MET A 1 15.13 22.05 -11.79
CA MET A 1 14.04 21.69 -10.86
C MET A 1 13.34 20.39 -11.23
N ALA A 2 13.26 20.01 -12.52
CA ALA A 2 12.63 18.74 -12.93
C ALA A 2 13.53 17.49 -12.79
N GLU A 3 14.76 17.63 -12.31
CA GLU A 3 15.72 16.51 -12.21
C GLU A 3 15.61 15.77 -10.86
N ALA A 4 15.32 16.49 -9.77
CA ALA A 4 15.20 15.92 -8.43
C ALA A 4 14.00 14.98 -8.28
N ASP A 5 12.88 15.29 -8.95
CA ASP A 5 11.68 14.44 -8.93
C ASP A 5 11.89 13.10 -9.65
N LYS A 6 12.90 13.02 -10.53
CA LYS A 6 13.17 11.83 -11.36
C LYS A 6 14.14 10.85 -10.69
N GLU A 7 15.01 11.33 -9.80
CA GLU A 7 15.92 10.48 -9.02
C GLU A 7 15.17 9.74 -7.90
N ILE A 8 14.12 10.34 -7.32
CA ILE A 8 13.34 9.76 -6.21
C ILE A 8 12.55 8.51 -6.63
N ALA A 9 12.13 8.41 -7.89
CA ALA A 9 11.47 7.22 -8.42
C ALA A 9 12.42 6.01 -8.54
N ASN A 10 13.73 6.25 -8.57
CA ASN A 10 14.76 5.29 -8.93
C ASN A 10 15.52 4.70 -7.72
N GLU A 11 15.38 5.28 -6.52
CA GLU A 11 16.00 4.77 -5.27
C GLU A 11 15.10 3.79 -4.48
N PHE A 12 13.84 3.60 -4.92
CA PHE A 12 12.91 2.63 -4.33
C PHE A 12 12.65 1.42 -5.24
N GLU A 13 13.42 1.28 -6.31
CA GLU A 13 13.40 0.07 -7.13
C GLU A 13 14.35 -0.97 -6.52
N ASP A 14 13.83 -2.19 -6.42
CA ASP A 14 14.53 -3.45 -6.09
C ASP A 14 14.88 -3.71 -4.62
N ASP A 15 13.88 -4.17 -3.86
CA ASP A 15 14.06 -5.36 -3.02
C ASP A 15 12.83 -6.28 -3.21
N ASP A 16 12.96 -7.20 -4.16
CA ASP A 16 12.31 -8.52 -4.23
C ASP A 16 10.77 -8.61 -4.14
N ILE A 17 10.05 -7.94 -5.06
CA ILE A 17 8.71 -8.44 -5.41
C ILE A 17 8.90 -9.47 -6.53
N GLU A 18 9.01 -10.75 -6.17
CA GLU A 18 8.80 -11.85 -7.13
C GLU A 18 7.37 -11.70 -7.70
N GLU A 19 7.26 -11.07 -8.87
CA GLU A 19 6.00 -10.81 -9.59
C GLU A 19 5.19 -12.09 -9.89
N ASP A 20 5.77 -13.27 -9.69
CA ASP A 20 5.16 -14.57 -9.94
C ASP A 20 4.85 -15.37 -8.66
N ALA A 21 5.10 -14.81 -7.47
CA ALA A 21 4.74 -15.47 -6.21
C ALA A 21 3.20 -15.48 -6.02
N PRO A 22 2.59 -16.56 -5.49
CA PRO A 22 1.17 -16.58 -5.14
C PRO A 22 0.79 -15.36 -4.30
N LEU A 23 -0.39 -14.76 -4.56
CA LEU A 23 -0.87 -13.56 -3.85
C LEU A 23 -0.81 -13.69 -2.31
N GLU A 24 -1.00 -14.90 -1.78
CA GLU A 24 -0.86 -15.21 -0.34
C GLU A 24 0.56 -15.04 0.23
N LYS A 25 1.58 -14.94 -0.62
CA LYS A 25 2.98 -14.66 -0.25
C LYS A 25 3.39 -13.20 -0.50
N ARG A 26 2.59 -12.41 -1.23
CA ARG A 26 2.90 -11.00 -1.51
C ARG A 26 2.42 -10.13 -0.36
N LYS A 27 3.24 -10.03 0.69
CA LYS A 27 2.95 -9.20 1.88
C LYS A 27 3.07 -7.69 1.63
N LYS A 28 3.39 -7.26 0.42
CA LYS A 28 3.74 -5.87 0.07
C LYS A 28 3.18 -5.53 -1.31
N ILE A 29 1.87 -5.35 -1.39
CA ILE A 29 1.12 -5.05 -2.62
C ILE A 29 0.94 -3.55 -2.85
N PHE A 30 1.03 -2.74 -1.79
CA PHE A 30 0.80 -1.28 -1.88
C PHE A 30 1.94 -0.44 -1.30
N SER A 31 3.09 -1.02 -0.95
CA SER A 31 4.11 -0.31 -0.19
C SER A 31 4.68 0.92 -0.91
N LYS A 32 4.75 0.92 -2.26
CA LYS A 32 5.22 2.07 -3.05
C LYS A 32 4.19 3.20 -3.06
N GLU A 33 2.94 2.86 -3.33
CA GLU A 33 1.81 3.78 -3.38
C GLU A 33 1.54 4.39 -2.00
N LEU A 34 1.68 3.58 -0.94
CA LEU A 34 1.43 3.99 0.42
C LEU A 34 2.49 4.98 0.91
N ARG A 35 3.78 4.80 0.53
CA ARG A 35 4.83 5.80 0.80
C ARG A 35 4.52 7.15 0.17
N CYS A 36 4.11 7.16 -1.10
CA CYS A 36 3.70 8.40 -1.78
C CYS A 36 2.51 9.06 -1.08
N MET A 37 1.56 8.26 -0.62
CA MET A 37 0.38 8.74 0.10
C MET A 37 0.75 9.33 1.46
N MET A 38 1.59 8.66 2.24
CA MET A 38 2.06 9.12 3.56
C MET A 38 2.78 10.47 3.44
N TYR A 39 3.66 10.62 2.45
CA TYR A 39 4.29 11.91 2.14
C TYR A 39 3.25 12.96 1.73
N GLY A 40 2.27 12.59 0.89
CA GLY A 40 1.17 13.47 0.49
C GLY A 40 0.30 13.95 1.67
N PHE A 41 0.25 13.19 2.77
CA PHE A 41 -0.42 13.57 4.01
C PHE A 41 0.50 14.32 5.00
N GLY A 42 1.76 14.56 4.64
CA GLY A 42 2.71 15.34 5.43
C GLY A 42 3.65 14.54 6.32
N ASP A 43 3.79 13.23 6.09
CA ASP A 43 4.85 12.42 6.68
C ASP A 43 6.21 12.71 6.01
N ASP A 44 7.28 12.12 6.53
CA ASP A 44 8.61 12.22 5.93
C ASP A 44 8.64 11.66 4.49
N GLN A 45 9.56 12.17 3.67
CA GLN A 45 9.76 11.70 2.30
C GLN A 45 10.22 10.23 2.25
N ASN A 46 10.93 9.76 3.28
CA ASN A 46 11.40 8.40 3.42
C ASN A 46 10.92 7.80 4.77
N PRO A 47 9.61 7.49 4.88
CA PRO A 47 9.05 6.97 6.12
C PRO A 47 9.63 5.57 6.45
N TYR A 48 9.67 5.22 7.72
CA TYR A 48 10.19 3.94 8.17
C TYR A 48 9.42 2.77 7.53
N THR A 49 10.15 1.74 7.08
CA THR A 49 9.55 0.54 6.48
C THR A 49 8.53 -0.12 7.42
N GLU A 50 8.81 -0.16 8.72
CA GLU A 50 7.88 -0.69 9.73
C GLU A 50 6.56 0.10 9.79
N SER A 51 6.62 1.43 9.63
CA SER A 51 5.42 2.28 9.58
C SER A 51 4.61 2.02 8.32
N VAL A 52 5.27 1.89 7.17
CA VAL A 52 4.58 1.58 5.90
C VAL A 52 3.92 0.21 5.98
N ASP A 53 4.63 -0.80 6.48
CA ASP A 53 4.11 -2.16 6.65
C ASP A 53 2.89 -2.17 7.60
N LEU A 54 2.95 -1.45 8.72
CA LEU A 54 1.83 -1.32 9.66
C LEU A 54 0.61 -0.67 9.02
N VAL A 55 0.80 0.40 8.25
CA VAL A 55 -0.30 1.10 7.58
C VAL A 55 -0.87 0.23 6.46
N GLU A 56 -0.05 -0.58 5.79
CA GLU A 56 -0.52 -1.54 4.78
C GLU A 56 -1.46 -2.58 5.40
N ASP A 57 -1.08 -3.16 6.55
CA ASP A 57 -1.93 -4.08 7.31
C ASP A 57 -3.25 -3.40 7.73
N LEU A 58 -3.18 -2.16 8.23
CA LEU A 58 -4.37 -1.40 8.65
C LEU A 58 -5.34 -1.13 7.50
N VAL A 59 -4.83 -0.79 6.32
CA VAL A 59 -5.65 -0.51 5.13
C VAL A 59 -6.34 -1.79 4.64
N ILE A 60 -5.62 -2.91 4.62
CA ILE A 60 -6.18 -4.21 4.24
C ILE A 60 -7.30 -4.60 5.21
N ASP A 61 -7.08 -4.46 6.52
CA ASP A 61 -8.08 -4.75 7.53
C ASP A 61 -9.31 -3.85 7.40
N TYR A 62 -9.11 -2.55 7.21
CA TYR A 62 -10.18 -1.58 7.03
C TYR A 62 -11.05 -1.90 5.81
N ILE A 63 -10.43 -2.16 4.65
CA ILE A 63 -11.17 -2.52 3.43
C ILE A 63 -11.92 -3.83 3.64
N SER A 64 -11.29 -4.83 4.26
CA SER A 64 -11.89 -6.14 4.53
C SER A 64 -13.09 -6.02 5.47
N GLU A 65 -12.99 -5.21 6.52
CA GLU A 65 -14.10 -4.93 7.43
C GLU A 65 -15.23 -4.14 6.76
N MET A 66 -14.90 -3.12 5.97
CA MET A 66 -15.87 -2.33 5.21
C MET A 66 -16.68 -3.23 4.26
N VAL A 67 -16.02 -4.12 3.52
CA VAL A 67 -16.68 -5.06 2.61
C VAL A 67 -17.57 -6.04 3.37
N ARG A 68 -17.10 -6.60 4.49
CA ARG A 68 -17.91 -7.47 5.37
C ARG A 68 -19.15 -6.75 5.88
N THR A 69 -19.01 -5.50 6.33
CA THR A 69 -20.10 -4.66 6.81
C THR A 69 -21.11 -4.34 5.71
N MET A 70 -20.64 -4.01 4.50
CA MET A 70 -21.50 -3.80 3.34
C MET A 70 -22.28 -5.06 2.98
N GLN A 71 -21.64 -6.23 2.92
CA GLN A 71 -22.30 -7.50 2.61
C GLN A 71 -23.38 -7.85 3.65
N SER A 72 -23.13 -7.57 4.93
CA SER A 72 -24.12 -7.77 5.99
C SER A 72 -25.29 -6.78 5.90
N THR A 73 -25.04 -5.54 5.46
CA THR A 73 -26.06 -4.47 5.41
C THR A 73 -26.88 -4.54 4.12
N SER A 74 -26.27 -4.99 3.01
CA SER A 74 -26.91 -5.14 1.71
C SER A 74 -26.54 -6.48 1.09
N PRO A 75 -27.32 -7.55 1.36
CA PRO A 75 -27.03 -8.89 0.83
C PRO A 75 -27.11 -8.97 -0.71
N SER A 76 -27.69 -7.95 -1.37
CA SER A 76 -27.85 -7.91 -2.83
C SER A 76 -26.61 -7.42 -3.58
N LEU A 77 -25.64 -6.79 -2.92
CA LEU A 77 -24.35 -6.44 -3.54
C LEU A 77 -23.40 -7.64 -3.43
N ARG A 78 -23.52 -8.57 -4.37
CA ARG A 78 -22.56 -9.67 -4.57
C ARG A 78 -21.67 -9.30 -5.76
N TRP A 79 -20.48 -8.76 -5.48
CA TRP A 79 -19.41 -8.52 -6.45
C TRP A 79 -18.45 -9.70 -6.44
#